data_AF-A0A8T5TI25-F1
#
_entry.id   AF-A0A8T5TI25-F1
#
_cell.length_a   1.000
_cell.length_b   1.000
_cell.length_c   1.000
_cell.angle_alpha   90.00
_cell.angle_beta   90.00
_cell.angle_gamma   90.00
#
_symmetry.space_group_name_H-M   'P 1'
#
loop_
_entity.id
_entity.type
_entity.pdbx_description
1 polymer ?
#
loop_
_entity_poly.entity_id
_entity_poly.type
_entity_poly.pdbx_seq_one_letter_code
_entity_poly.pdbx_strand_id
1 'polypeptide(L)'
;MDAFLYNEIKENFSDNNIEILPILNKKDLASEKEIHYLKEKVGLDNKQLIPTNALTGENLEFIKDYYNEILISLKRFFNLLTTSK
;
A
#
# COMPACT_ATOMS: atom_id res chain seq x y z
N MET A 1 3.33 13.75 1.17
CA MET A 1 1.94 13.54 1.57
C MET A 1 1.78 14.17 2.94
N ASP A 2 0.86 15.11 3.12
CA ASP A 2 0.56 15.60 4.46
C ASP A 2 -0.17 14.50 5.24
N ALA A 3 0.16 14.30 6.51
CA ALA A 3 -0.46 13.28 7.33
C ALA A 3 -1.97 13.50 7.47
N PHE A 4 -2.40 14.76 7.40
CA PHE A 4 -3.81 15.15 7.36
C PHE A 4 -4.54 14.53 6.16
N LEU A 5 -3.97 14.65 4.95
CA LEU A 5 -4.58 14.10 3.73
C LEU A 5 -4.65 12.57 3.76
N TYR A 6 -3.63 11.91 4.32
CA TYR A 6 -3.66 10.45 4.46
C TYR A 6 -4.80 10.00 5.38
N ASN A 7 -4.97 10.67 6.53
CA ASN A 7 -6.05 10.35 7.46
C ASN A 7 -7.42 10.65 6.87
N GLU A 8 -7.57 11.77 6.17
CA GLU A 8 -8.81 12.11 5.46
C GLU A 8 -9.16 11.07 4.39
N ILE A 9 -8.17 10.61 3.61
CA ILE A 9 -8.39 9.54 2.63
C ILE A 9 -8.77 8.23 3.33
N LYS A 10 -8.08 7.88 4.41
CA LYS A 10 -8.38 6.67 5.18
C LYS A 10 -9.81 6.73 5.74
N GLU A 11 -10.17 7.79 6.44
CA GLU A 11 -11.48 7.94 7.07
C GLU A 11 -12.64 7.95 6.06
N ASN A 12 -12.43 8.54 4.87
CA ASN A 12 -13.51 8.69 3.89
C ASN A 12 -13.55 7.58 2.82
N PHE A 13 -12.45 6.85 2.61
CA PHE A 13 -12.33 5.86 1.53
C PHE A 13 -11.94 4.46 2.00
N SER A 14 -11.47 4.29 3.24
CA SER A 14 -11.35 2.96 3.86
C SER A 14 -12.58 2.66 4.71
N ASP A 15 -13.71 2.42 4.06
CA ASP A 15 -14.71 1.53 4.67
C ASP A 15 -14.12 0.12 4.81
N ASN A 16 -14.72 -0.75 5.63
CA ASN A 16 -14.27 -2.13 5.90
C ASN A 16 -14.06 -3.03 4.65
N ASN A 17 -14.38 -2.53 3.44
CA ASN A 17 -14.34 -3.26 2.18
C ASN A 17 -13.25 -2.78 1.20
N ILE A 18 -12.53 -1.69 1.51
CA ILE A 18 -11.47 -1.16 0.63
C ILE A 18 -10.15 -1.13 1.38
N GLU A 19 -9.22 -2.00 0.96
CA GLU A 19 -7.85 -2.00 1.47
C GLU A 19 -7.04 -0.92 0.75
N ILE A 20 -6.40 -0.03 1.52
CA ILE A 20 -5.56 1.05 0.99
C ILE A 20 -4.09 0.66 1.17
N LEU A 21 -3.33 0.60 0.07
CA LEU A 21 -1.88 0.43 0.07
C LEU A 21 -1.19 1.78 -0.22
N PRO A 22 -0.61 2.44 0.80
CA PRO A 22 0.06 3.71 0.59
C PRO A 22 1.48 3.55 0.01
N ILE A 23 1.73 4.27 -1.08
CA ILE A 23 3.00 4.23 -1.84
C ILE A 23 3.65 5.63 -1.79
N LEU A 24 4.91 5.69 -1.37
CA LEU A 24 5.73 6.92 -1.41
C LEU A 24 6.55 6.96 -2.70
N ASN A 25 6.02 7.58 -3.75
CA ASN A 25 6.78 7.79 -4.98
C ASN A 25 7.79 8.95 -4.87
N LYS A 26 8.76 9.00 -5.79
CA LYS A 26 9.88 9.97 -5.85
C LYS A 26 10.89 9.83 -4.70
N LYS A 27 11.22 8.58 -4.34
CA LYS A 27 12.20 8.26 -3.30
C LYS A 27 13.55 8.98 -3.50
N ASP A 28 13.96 9.20 -4.74
CA ASP A 28 15.18 9.93 -5.11
C ASP A 28 15.24 11.36 -4.58
N LEU A 29 14.10 11.97 -4.26
CA LEU A 29 14.00 13.33 -3.74
C LEU A 29 13.90 13.38 -2.21
N ALA A 30 13.80 12.24 -1.52
CA ALA A 30 13.58 12.18 -0.08
C ALA A 30 14.72 11.44 0.62
N SER A 31 15.23 12.02 1.70
CA SER A 31 16.18 11.34 2.57
C SER A 31 15.51 10.23 3.38
N GLU A 32 16.29 9.24 3.81
CA GLU A 32 15.81 8.18 4.71
C GLU A 32 15.19 8.73 6.00
N LYS A 33 15.68 9.86 6.50
CA LYS A 33 15.10 10.55 7.68
C LYS A 33 13.70 11.09 7.40
N GLU A 34 13.47 11.68 6.23
CA GLU A 34 12.16 12.19 5.83
C GLU A 34 11.16 11.05 5.59
N ILE A 35 11.62 9.95 4.97
CA ILE A 35 10.82 8.74 4.79
C ILE A 35 10.40 8.18 6.16
N HIS A 36 11.33 8.09 7.10
CA HIS A 36 11.05 7.62 8.46
C HIS A 36 10.06 8.53 9.20
N TYR A 37 10.29 9.85 9.16
CA TYR A 37 9.39 10.83 9.76
C TYR A 37 7.96 10.73 9.20
N LEU A 38 7.83 10.57 7.88
CA LEU A 38 6.52 10.38 7.24
C LEU A 38 5.82 9.12 7.75
N LYS A 39 6.53 7.98 7.81
CA LYS A 39 6.01 6.70 8.36
C LYS A 39 5.46 6.87 9.77
N GLU A 40 6.24 7.50 10.65
CA GLU A 40 5.83 7.74 12.04
C GLU A 40 4.58 8.63 12.09
N LYS A 41 4.52 9.69 11.28
CA LYS A 41 3.41 10.65 11.27
C LYS A 41 2.09 10.06 10.81
N VAL A 42 2.12 9.14 9.85
CA VAL A 42 0.91 8.46 9.34
C VAL A 42 0.55 7.21 10.15
N GLY A 43 1.36 6.86 11.17
CA GLY A 43 1.13 5.69 12.01
C GLY A 43 1.22 4.37 11.25
N LEU A 44 2.05 4.32 10.19
CA LEU A 44 2.23 3.12 9.38
C LEU A 44 3.55 2.44 9.73
N ASP A 45 3.51 1.12 9.85
CA ASP A 45 4.71 0.33 10.06
C ASP A 45 5.51 0.14 8.76
N ASN A 46 6.74 -0.39 8.88
CA ASN A 46 7.66 -0.55 7.75
C ASN A 46 7.13 -1.44 6.62
N LYS A 47 6.05 -2.20 6.86
CA LYS A 47 5.44 -3.09 5.87
C LYS A 47 4.29 -2.44 5.11
N GLN A 48 3.75 -1.34 5.62
CA GLN A 48 2.56 -0.69 5.07
C GLN A 48 2.89 0.46 4.12
N LEU A 49 4.10 1.05 4.20
CA LEU A 49 4.50 2.19 3.37
C LEU A 49 5.70 1.86 2.49
N ILE A 50 5.48 1.79 1.18
CA ILE A 50 6.48 1.36 0.21
C ILE A 50 7.09 2.60 -0.49
N PRO A 51 8.36 2.95 -0.24
CA PRO A 51 9.05 3.98 -1.01
C PRO A 51 9.45 3.45 -2.39
N THR A 52 9.17 4.21 -3.44
CA THR A 52 9.40 3.81 -4.83
C THR A 52 10.00 4.93 -5.65
N ASN A 53 10.59 4.56 -6.77
CA ASN A 53 10.95 5.49 -7.83
C ASN A 53 10.30 5.00 -9.13
N ALA A 54 9.20 5.64 -9.53
CA ALA A 54 8.49 5.28 -10.74
C ALA A 54 9.28 5.53 -12.04
N LEU A 55 10.32 6.38 -12.02
CA LEU A 55 11.15 6.65 -13.19
C LEU A 55 12.17 5.53 -13.42
N THR A 56 12.76 5.00 -12.36
CA THR A 56 13.74 3.90 -12.45
C THR A 56 13.11 2.52 -12.31
N GLY A 57 11.86 2.45 -11.84
CA GLY A 57 11.16 1.21 -11.55
C GLY A 57 11.51 0.59 -10.19
N GLU A 58 12.27 1.30 -9.35
CA GLU A 58 12.65 0.81 -8.02
C GLU A 58 11.40 0.48 -7.18
N ASN A 59 11.38 -0.73 -6.63
CA ASN A 59 10.30 -1.30 -5.82
C ASN A 59 8.94 -1.44 -6.54
N LEU A 60 8.86 -1.28 -7.86
CA LEU A 60 7.63 -1.58 -8.61
C LEU A 60 7.32 -3.08 -8.65
N GLU A 61 8.34 -3.93 -8.72
CA GLU A 61 8.11 -5.39 -8.74
C GLU A 61 7.48 -5.87 -7.43
N PHE A 62 7.95 -5.33 -6.29
CA PHE A 62 7.33 -5.58 -4.99
C PHE A 62 5.84 -5.23 -4.96
N ILE A 63 5.45 -4.09 -5.56
CA ILE A 63 4.02 -3.70 -5.62
C ILE A 63 3.22 -4.67 -6.48
N LYS A 64 3.77 -5.12 -7.62
CA LYS A 64 3.11 -6.11 -8.48
C LYS A 64 2.92 -7.43 -7.74
N ASP A 65 3.95 -7.90 -7.05
CA ASP A 65 3.92 -9.14 -6.28
C ASP A 65 2.85 -9.08 -5.19
N TYR A 66 2.83 -7.98 -4.41
CA TYR A 66 1.78 -7.75 -3.40
C TYR A 66 0.37 -7.81 -4.00
N TYR A 67 0.15 -7.14 -5.13
CA TYR A 67 -1.14 -7.15 -5.81
C TYR A 67 -1.52 -8.54 -6.33
N ASN A 68 -0.55 -9.28 -6.88
CA ASN A 68 -0.76 -10.65 -7.36
C ASN A 68 -1.13 -11.60 -6.22
N GLU A 69 -0.51 -11.48 -5.05
CA GLU A 69 -0.84 -12.28 -3.86
C GLU A 69 -2.29 -12.05 -3.40
N ILE A 70 -2.76 -10.79 -3.40
CA ILE A 70 -4.15 -10.44 -3.10
C ILE A 70 -5.09 -11.07 -4.13
N LEU A 71 -4.80 -10.92 -5.43
CA LEU A 71 -5.62 -11.50 -6.49
C LEU A 71 -5.72 -13.03 -6.40
N ILE A 72 -4.62 -13.71 -6.10
CA ILE A 72 -4.60 -15.16 -5.91
C ILE A 72 -5.45 -15.56 -4.71
N SER A 73 -5.31 -14.84 -3.59
CA SER A 73 -6.10 -15.10 -2.38
C SER A 73 -7.59 -14.92 -2.62
N LEU A 74 -7.99 -13.85 -3.32
CA LEU A 74 -9.38 -13.62 -3.71
C LEU A 74 -9.92 -14.73 -4.61
N LYS A 75 -9.15 -15.14 -5.64
CA LYS A 75 -9.55 -16.26 -6.52
C LYS A 75 -9.76 -17.56 -5.74
N ARG A 76 -8.88 -17.87 -4.79
CA ARG A 76 -9.01 -19.06 -3.92
C ARG A 76 -10.29 -18.98 -3.08
N PHE A 77 -10.55 -17.84 -2.46
CA PHE A 77 -11.75 -17.62 -1.67
C PHE A 77 -13.03 -17.84 -2.48
N PHE A 78 -13.14 -17.23 -3.67
CA PHE A 78 -14.30 -17.42 -4.53
C PHE A 78 -14.48 -18.87 -4.98
N ASN A 79 -13.39 -19.58 -5.31
CA ASN A 79 -13.47 -20.99 -5.69
C ASN A 79 -14.00 -21.88 -4.55
N LEU A 80 -13.65 -21.59 -3.29
CA LEU A 80 -14.19 -22.31 -2.13
C LEU A 80 -15.70 -22.09 -1.95
N LEU A 81 -16.18 -20.86 -2.21
CA LEU A 81 -17.60 -20.53 -2.14
C LEU A 81 -18.44 -21.20 -3.23
N THR A 82 -17.87 -21.39 -4.43
CA THR A 82 -18.59 -21.99 -5.57
C THR A 82 -18.56 -23.52 -5.57
N THR A 83 -17.59 -24.14 -4.90
CA THR A 83 -17.45 -25.60 -4.79
C THR A 83 -18.16 -26.19 -3.56
N SER A 84 -18.63 -25.36 -2.63
CA SER A 84 -19.42 -25.77 -1.46
C SER A 84 -20.95 -25.76 -1.69
N LYS A 85 -21.41 -25.71 -2.95
CA LYS A 85 -22.81 -25.88 -3.36
C LYS A 85 -22.95 -27.14 -4.22
#